data_AF-A0A917A4L3-F1
#
_entry.id   AF-A0A917A4L3-F1
#
_cell.length_a   1.000
_cell.length_b   1.000
_cell.length_c   1.000
_cell.angle_alpha   90.00
_cell.angle_beta   90.00
_cell.angle_gamma   90.00
#
_symmetry.space_group_name_H-M   'P 1'
#
loop_
_entity.id
_entity.type
_entity.pdbx_description
1 polymer ?
#
loop_
_entity_poly.entity_id
_entity_poly.type
_entity_poly.pdbx_seq_one_letter_code
_entity_poly.pdbx_strand_id
1 'polypeptide(L)'
;MPRDGTENLKPMSQRSKDEARKLGSKGGKASGKARRKKADLKKAMETLLALDVTDKNIKKQLEDMGMDASNEALLAFATFQQAVKGNQKATENIIKLTNTKDKYDIQEQRERIKSLKLDNKERESISLVEDEKIIVADRWEAEDENS
;
A
#
# COMPACT_ATOMS: atom_id res chain seq x y z
N MET A 1 -18.84 -22.82 -7.47
CA MET A 1 -18.56 -21.78 -8.49
C MET A 1 -18.81 -20.42 -7.83
N PRO A 2 -17.85 -19.46 -7.88
CA PRO A 2 -18.10 -18.10 -7.43
C PRO A 2 -19.14 -17.45 -8.35
N ARG A 3 -20.19 -16.84 -7.78
CA ARG A 3 -21.22 -16.13 -8.55
C ARG A 3 -20.60 -14.84 -9.10
N ASP A 4 -20.63 -14.67 -10.41
CA ASP A 4 -20.22 -13.42 -11.04
C ASP A 4 -21.28 -12.35 -10.76
N GLY A 5 -20.93 -11.39 -9.91
CA GLY A 5 -21.82 -10.30 -9.50
C GLY A 5 -22.06 -9.25 -10.58
N THR A 6 -21.52 -9.44 -11.80
CA THR A 6 -21.57 -8.44 -12.87
C THR A 6 -22.68 -8.68 -13.91
N GLU A 7 -23.31 -9.87 -13.92
CA GLU A 7 -24.34 -10.25 -14.91
C GLU A 7 -25.53 -9.28 -14.96
N ASN A 8 -25.83 -8.59 -13.85
CA ASN A 8 -26.96 -7.66 -13.73
C ASN A 8 -26.61 -6.18 -14.01
N LEU A 9 -25.37 -5.86 -14.41
CA LEU A 9 -24.92 -4.47 -14.60
C LEU A 9 -25.08 -4.02 -16.05
N LYS A 10 -25.77 -2.89 -16.27
CA LYS A 10 -25.82 -2.24 -17.60
C LYS A 10 -24.50 -1.51 -17.92
N PRO A 11 -23.79 -1.88 -19.00
CA PRO A 11 -22.56 -1.22 -19.44
C PRO A 11 -22.74 0.27 -19.67
N MET A 12 -21.68 1.04 -19.40
CA MET A 12 -21.71 2.50 -19.52
C MET A 12 -21.94 2.97 -20.98
N SER A 13 -21.50 2.16 -21.95
CA SER A 13 -21.69 2.38 -23.40
C SER A 13 -23.14 2.24 -23.85
N GLN A 14 -23.98 1.53 -23.09
CA GLN A 14 -25.39 1.28 -23.40
C GLN A 14 -26.34 2.28 -22.73
N ARG A 15 -25.81 3.30 -22.02
CA ARG A 15 -26.61 4.33 -21.33
C ARG A 15 -26.65 5.62 -22.14
N SER A 16 -27.66 6.45 -21.88
CA SER A 16 -27.73 7.78 -22.51
C SER A 16 -26.58 8.68 -22.05
N LYS A 17 -26.16 9.64 -22.89
CA LYS A 17 -25.10 10.59 -22.56
C LYS A 17 -25.38 11.37 -21.26
N ASP A 18 -26.63 11.69 -20.98
CA ASP A 18 -27.01 12.43 -19.77
C ASP A 18 -27.00 11.55 -18.51
N GLU A 19 -27.42 10.29 -18.59
CA GLU A 19 -27.27 9.34 -17.50
C GLU A 19 -25.80 9.06 -17.20
N ALA A 20 -24.98 8.91 -18.24
CA ALA A 20 -23.53 8.79 -18.13
C ALA A 20 -22.90 9.94 -17.37
N ARG A 21 -23.23 11.16 -17.78
CA ARG A 21 -22.73 12.38 -17.13
C ARG A 21 -23.17 12.47 -15.67
N LYS A 22 -24.43 12.14 -15.36
CA LYS A 22 -24.97 12.14 -13.99
C LYS A 22 -24.27 11.11 -13.10
N LEU A 23 -24.06 9.88 -13.60
CA LEU A 23 -23.37 8.82 -12.86
C LEU A 23 -21.90 9.15 -12.64
N GLY A 24 -21.20 9.62 -13.67
CA GLY A 24 -19.81 10.07 -13.55
C GLY A 24 -19.67 11.20 -12.54
N SER A 25 -20.58 12.17 -12.56
CA SER A 25 -20.60 13.27 -11.58
C SER A 25 -20.85 12.78 -10.15
N LYS A 26 -21.79 11.84 -9.95
CA LYS A 26 -22.06 11.22 -8.64
C LYS A 26 -20.83 10.45 -8.13
N GLY A 27 -20.21 9.65 -9.00
CA GLY A 27 -18.99 8.91 -8.68
C GLY A 27 -17.82 9.83 -8.33
N GLY A 28 -17.60 10.88 -9.11
CA GLY A 28 -16.57 11.90 -8.86
C GLY A 28 -16.78 12.63 -7.52
N LYS A 29 -18.02 13.02 -7.22
CA LYS A 29 -18.36 13.65 -5.92
C LYS A 29 -18.15 12.70 -4.75
N ALA A 30 -18.59 11.45 -4.87
CA ALA A 30 -18.41 10.43 -3.83
C ALA A 30 -16.93 10.13 -3.59
N SER A 31 -16.16 9.92 -4.66
CA SER A 31 -14.71 9.72 -4.59
C SER A 31 -14.00 10.93 -3.97
N GLY A 32 -14.38 12.16 -4.39
CA GLY A 32 -13.84 13.39 -3.81
C GLY A 32 -14.14 13.52 -2.31
N LYS A 33 -15.36 13.17 -1.87
CA LYS A 33 -15.72 13.15 -0.44
C LYS A 33 -14.88 12.12 0.33
N ALA A 34 -14.70 10.92 -0.22
CA ALA A 34 -13.87 9.88 0.39
C ALA A 34 -12.40 10.30 0.50
N ARG A 35 -11.84 10.90 -0.56
CA ARG A 35 -10.47 11.44 -0.57
C ARG A 35 -10.27 12.52 0.48
N ARG A 36 -11.21 13.48 0.58
CA ARG A 36 -11.16 14.52 1.62
C ARG A 36 -11.21 13.92 3.03
N LYS A 37 -12.16 13.00 3.29
CA LYS A 37 -12.25 12.29 4.58
C LYS A 37 -10.93 11.60 4.95
N LYS A 38 -10.27 10.94 3.98
CA LYS A 38 -8.97 10.30 4.20
C LYS A 38 -7.87 11.32 4.52
N ALA A 39 -7.84 12.46 3.82
CA ALA A 39 -6.88 13.53 4.07
C ALA A 39 -7.09 14.18 5.44
N ASP A 40 -8.35 14.42 5.84
CA ASP A 40 -8.68 14.99 7.14
C ASP A 40 -8.30 14.04 8.28
N LEU A 41 -8.55 12.73 8.11
CA LEU A 41 -8.11 11.71 9.06
C LEU A 41 -6.58 11.66 9.17
N LYS A 42 -5.87 11.74 8.05
CA LYS A 42 -4.40 11.77 8.04
C LYS A 42 -3.88 12.95 8.86
N LYS A 43 -4.40 14.15 8.63
CA LYS A 43 -4.04 15.35 9.39
C LYS A 43 -4.35 15.23 10.89
N ALA A 44 -5.52 14.67 11.22
CA ALA A 44 -5.89 14.45 12.61
C ALA A 44 -4.93 13.46 13.30
N MET A 45 -4.55 12.37 12.63
CA MET A 45 -3.57 11.43 13.18
C MET A 45 -2.18 12.03 13.30
N GLU A 46 -1.72 12.79 12.30
CA GLU A 46 -0.44 13.52 12.37
C GLU A 46 -0.42 14.46 13.59
N THR A 47 -1.55 15.13 13.85
CA THR A 47 -1.67 16.00 15.03
C THR A 47 -1.58 15.19 16.32
N LEU A 48 -2.31 14.08 16.43
CA LEU A 48 -2.30 13.24 17.64
C LEU A 48 -0.91 12.63 17.90
N LEU A 49 -0.21 12.20 16.86
CA LEU A 49 1.14 11.62 16.95
C LEU A 49 2.18 12.65 17.42
N ALA A 50 2.04 13.90 17.00
CA ALA A 50 2.93 14.99 17.39
C ALA A 50 2.67 15.53 18.81
N LEU A 51 1.56 15.18 19.45
CA LEU A 51 1.30 15.59 20.83
C LEU A 51 2.17 14.81 21.82
N ASP A 52 2.45 15.45 22.95
CA ASP A 52 3.11 14.82 24.09
C ASP A 52 2.28 13.68 24.69
N VAL A 53 3.01 12.69 25.21
CA VAL A 53 2.45 11.62 26.03
C VAL A 53 1.91 12.21 27.33
N THR A 54 0.68 11.86 27.67
CA THR A 54 -0.02 12.36 28.86
C THR A 54 0.40 11.65 30.14
N ASP A 55 0.82 10.39 30.05
CA ASP A 55 1.29 9.59 31.17
C ASP A 55 2.74 9.94 31.54
N LYS A 56 2.94 10.43 32.77
CA LYS A 56 4.25 10.87 33.26
C LYS A 56 5.27 9.73 33.38
N ASN A 57 4.84 8.52 33.69
CA ASN A 57 5.74 7.38 33.83
C ASN A 57 6.24 6.93 32.45
N ILE A 58 5.34 6.88 31.47
CA ILE A 58 5.69 6.55 30.09
C ILE A 58 6.61 7.63 29.51
N LYS A 59 6.26 8.91 29.72
CA LYS A 59 7.10 10.04 29.31
C LYS A 59 8.53 9.92 29.83
N LYS A 60 8.68 9.67 31.15
CA LYS A 60 9.99 9.45 31.74
C LYS A 60 10.72 8.23 31.16
N GLN A 61 10.01 7.13 30.92
CA GLN A 61 10.59 5.94 30.31
C GLN A 61 11.13 6.21 28.90
N LEU A 62 10.42 7.01 28.09
CA LEU A 62 10.89 7.41 26.76
C LEU A 62 12.12 8.32 26.85
N GLU A 63 12.09 9.31 27.77
CA GLU A 63 13.21 10.23 28.01
C GLU A 63 14.47 9.50 28.51
N ASP A 64 14.32 8.53 29.42
CA ASP A 64 15.43 7.70 29.93
C ASP A 64 16.07 6.85 28.81
N MET A 65 15.32 6.56 27.74
CA MET A 65 15.81 5.89 26.53
C MET A 65 16.38 6.87 25.48
N GLY A 66 16.39 8.17 25.77
CA GLY A 66 16.84 9.21 24.84
C GLY A 66 15.86 9.48 23.69
N MET A 67 14.59 9.07 23.82
CA MET A 67 13.53 9.34 22.86
C MET A 67 12.75 10.59 23.24
N ASP A 68 12.11 11.20 22.23
CA ASP A 68 11.18 12.29 22.45
C ASP A 68 9.92 11.80 23.20
N ALA A 69 9.31 12.68 23.99
CA ALA A 69 8.13 12.39 24.78
C ALA A 69 6.82 12.48 23.99
N SER A 70 6.85 12.24 22.69
CA SER A 70 5.72 12.31 21.78
C SER A 70 4.99 10.97 21.64
N ASN A 71 3.71 11.04 21.26
CA ASN A 71 2.89 9.85 21.01
C ASN A 71 3.43 9.01 19.83
N GLU A 72 4.15 9.62 18.89
CA GLU A 72 4.85 8.92 17.81
C GLU A 72 5.95 8.00 18.35
N ALA A 73 6.83 8.52 19.21
CA ALA A 73 7.88 7.74 19.86
C ALA A 73 7.29 6.61 20.72
N LEU A 74 6.20 6.90 21.44
CA LEU A 74 5.45 5.89 22.20
C LEU A 74 4.93 4.75 21.30
N LEU A 75 4.33 5.09 20.16
CA LEU A 75 3.80 4.09 19.22
C LEU A 75 4.91 3.23 18.63
N ALA A 76 6.04 3.84 18.24
CA ALA A 76 7.20 3.12 17.74
C ALA A 76 7.75 2.15 18.80
N PHE A 77 7.91 2.63 20.03
CA PHE A 77 8.38 1.82 21.15
C PHE A 77 7.44 0.64 21.47
N ALA A 78 6.14 0.89 21.55
CA ALA A 78 5.15 -0.16 21.79
C ALA A 78 5.12 -1.20 20.67
N THR A 79 5.26 -0.77 19.42
CA THR A 79 5.33 -1.67 18.26
C THR A 79 6.58 -2.54 18.32
N PHE A 80 7.73 -1.95 18.64
CA PHE A 80 8.98 -2.68 18.86
C PHE A 80 8.85 -3.70 19.98
N GLN A 81 8.27 -3.32 21.13
CA GLN A 81 8.03 -4.25 22.23
C GLN A 81 7.16 -5.44 21.81
N GLN A 82 6.12 -5.23 21.00
CA GLN A 82 5.30 -6.32 20.48
C GLN A 82 6.09 -7.23 19.55
N ALA A 83 6.92 -6.67 18.66
CA ALA A 83 7.79 -7.44 17.79
C ALA A 83 8.77 -8.31 18.60
N VAL A 84 9.41 -7.76 19.63
CA VAL A 84 10.30 -8.50 20.54
C VAL A 84 9.56 -9.63 21.28
N LYS A 85 8.28 -9.42 21.60
CA LYS A 85 7.42 -10.46 22.21
C LYS A 85 6.90 -11.52 21.22
N GLY A 86 7.34 -11.48 19.96
CA GLY A 86 6.98 -12.47 18.94
C GLY A 86 5.77 -12.12 18.09
N ASN A 87 5.29 -10.86 18.11
CA ASN A 87 4.25 -10.44 17.16
C ASN A 87 4.85 -10.28 15.75
N GLN A 88 4.72 -11.33 14.94
CA GLN A 88 5.25 -11.38 13.57
C GLN A 88 4.77 -10.23 12.69
N LYS A 89 3.52 -9.79 12.84
CA LYS A 89 2.98 -8.66 12.07
C LYS A 89 3.63 -7.33 12.46
N ALA A 90 3.92 -7.13 13.75
CA ALA A 90 4.68 -5.96 14.19
C ALA A 90 6.11 -6.00 13.65
N THR A 91 6.75 -7.18 13.67
CA THR A 91 8.08 -7.41 13.08
C THR A 91 8.10 -7.09 11.58
N GLU A 92 7.16 -7.62 10.81
CA GLU A 92 7.02 -7.33 9.38
C GLU A 92 6.83 -5.84 9.10
N ASN A 93 5.99 -5.15 9.89
CA ASN A 93 5.77 -3.72 9.72
C ASN A 93 7.05 -2.92 9.97
N ILE A 94 7.83 -3.27 11.01
CA ILE A 94 9.13 -2.64 11.28
C ILE A 94 10.10 -2.91 10.13
N ILE A 95 10.22 -4.16 9.68
CA ILE A 95 11.09 -4.53 8.54
C ILE A 95 10.70 -3.76 7.28
N LYS A 96 9.40 -3.64 6.97
CA LYS A 96 8.91 -2.87 5.81
C LYS A 96 9.25 -1.39 5.92
N LEU A 97 9.21 -0.81 7.13
CA LEU A 97 9.58 0.58 7.38
C LEU A 97 11.09 0.81 7.26
N THR A 98 11.91 -0.13 7.73
CA THR A 98 13.38 0.00 7.68
C THR A 98 13.97 -0.37 6.32
N ASN A 99 13.36 -1.31 5.60
CA ASN A 99 13.81 -1.76 4.28
C ASN A 99 13.12 -1.02 3.14
N THR A 100 12.86 0.28 3.30
CA THR A 100 12.30 1.08 2.21
C THR A 100 13.35 1.23 1.10
N LYS A 101 13.07 0.62 -0.05
CA LYS A 101 13.81 0.84 -1.30
C LYS A 101 13.71 2.31 -1.69
N ASP A 102 14.82 2.93 -2.10
CA ASP A 102 14.84 4.34 -2.46
C ASP A 102 14.01 4.57 -3.75
N LYS A 103 13.60 5.81 -4.01
CA LYS A 103 12.88 6.20 -5.23
C LYS A 103 13.64 5.84 -6.50
N TYR A 104 14.97 5.78 -6.43
CA TYR A 104 15.83 5.34 -7.51
C TYR A 104 15.76 3.82 -7.70
N ASP A 105 15.78 3.03 -6.63
CA ASP A 105 15.59 1.57 -6.69
C ASP A 105 14.22 1.20 -7.30
N ILE A 106 13.17 1.94 -6.93
CA ILE A 106 11.83 1.71 -7.48
C ILE A 106 11.77 2.07 -8.97
N GLN A 107 12.46 3.12 -9.41
CA GLN A 107 12.53 3.53 -10.81
C GLN A 107 13.32 2.53 -11.65
N GLU A 108 14.50 2.12 -11.17
CA GLU A 108 15.33 1.11 -11.84
C GLU A 108 14.56 -0.21 -11.98
N GLN A 109 13.87 -0.66 -10.92
CA GLN A 109 13.03 -1.86 -10.98
C GLN A 109 11.91 -1.74 -12.03
N ARG A 110 11.27 -0.56 -12.14
CA ARG A 110 10.24 -0.33 -13.15
C ARG A 110 10.79 -0.35 -14.57
N GLU A 111 11.95 0.27 -14.79
CA GLU A 111 12.61 0.27 -16.10
C GLU A 111 13.04 -1.14 -16.50
N ARG A 112 13.58 -1.91 -15.55
CA ARG A 112 13.97 -3.32 -15.76
C ARG A 112 12.78 -4.23 -16.04
N ILE A 113 11.66 -4.05 -15.34
CA ILE A 113 10.41 -4.76 -15.63
C ILE A 113 9.90 -4.39 -17.03
N LYS A 114 10.02 -3.11 -17.41
CA LYS A 114 9.57 -2.63 -18.73
C LYS A 114 10.43 -3.21 -19.86
N SER A 115 11.76 -3.28 -19.70
CA SER A 115 12.64 -3.88 -20.69
C SER A 115 12.37 -5.38 -20.84
N LEU A 116 12.27 -6.12 -19.74
CA LEU A 116 11.97 -7.56 -19.76
C LEU A 116 10.60 -7.86 -20.41
N LYS A 117 9.58 -7.03 -20.18
CA LYS A 117 8.28 -7.14 -20.86
C LYS A 117 8.37 -6.86 -22.36
N LEU A 118 9.24 -5.95 -22.78
CA LEU A 118 9.49 -5.65 -24.19
C LEU A 118 10.21 -6.82 -24.87
N ASP A 119 11.28 -7.32 -24.24
CA ASP A 119 12.08 -8.45 -24.73
C ASP A 119 11.22 -9.71 -24.88
N ASN A 120 10.34 -10.00 -23.90
CA ASN A 120 9.40 -11.11 -24.00
C ASN A 120 8.41 -10.94 -25.16
N LYS A 121 7.93 -9.72 -25.42
CA LYS A 121 7.02 -9.43 -26.54
C LYS A 121 7.73 -9.56 -27.89
N GLU A 122 9.00 -9.17 -27.97
CA GLU A 122 9.82 -9.37 -29.17
C GLU A 122 10.08 -10.86 -29.42
N ARG A 123 10.42 -11.63 -28.38
CA ARG A 123 10.58 -13.09 -28.45
C ARG A 123 9.31 -13.81 -28.89
N GLU A 124 8.15 -13.40 -28.38
CA GLU A 124 6.83 -13.90 -28.82
C GLU A 124 6.56 -13.62 -30.31
N SER A 125 6.97 -12.46 -30.81
CA SER A 125 6.77 -12.09 -32.23
C SER A 125 7.68 -12.82 -33.21
N ILE A 126 8.80 -13.39 -32.74
CA ILE A 126 9.82 -14.06 -33.56
C ILE A 126 9.59 -15.59 -33.64
N SER A 127 8.59 -16.16 -32.96
CA SER A 127 8.36 -17.62 -32.92
C SER A 127 9.59 -18.41 -32.43
N LEU A 128 10.33 -17.86 -31.47
CA LEU A 128 11.28 -18.65 -30.68
C LEU A 128 10.49 -19.34 -29.56
N VAL A 129 10.75 -20.64 -29.41
CA VAL A 129 10.05 -21.63 -28.57
C VAL A 129 9.65 -21.08 -27.19
N GLU A 130 8.43 -21.42 -26.74
CA GLU A 130 7.81 -20.98 -25.47
C GLU A 130 8.67 -21.21 -24.21
N ASP A 131 9.69 -22.07 -24.29
CA ASP A 131 10.56 -22.50 -23.19
C ASP A 131 11.61 -21.47 -22.73
N GLU A 132 11.82 -20.35 -23.45
CA GLU A 132 12.77 -19.27 -23.06
C GLU A 132 12.11 -17.96 -22.57
N LYS A 133 10.87 -18.02 -22.08
CA LYS A 133 10.17 -16.83 -21.59
C LYS A 133 10.66 -16.44 -20.19
N ILE A 134 11.18 -15.22 -20.03
CA ILE A 134 11.58 -14.73 -18.70
C ILE A 134 10.33 -14.42 -17.89
N ILE A 135 10.11 -15.17 -16.80
CA ILE A 135 8.99 -14.92 -15.89
C ILE A 135 9.29 -13.64 -15.09
N VAL A 136 8.58 -12.56 -15.42
CA VAL A 136 8.67 -11.29 -14.69
C VAL A 136 7.64 -11.30 -13.58
N ALA A 137 8.07 -11.63 -12.36
CA ALA A 137 7.23 -11.55 -11.17
C ALA A 137 6.99 -10.08 -10.81
N ASP A 138 5.77 -9.58 -11.06
CA ASP A 138 5.34 -8.23 -10.67
C ASP A 138 5.12 -8.12 -9.13
N ARG A 139 5.25 -9.22 -8.39
CA ARG A 139 4.99 -9.32 -6.94
C ARG A 139 5.93 -10.33 -6.28
N TRP A 140 6.36 -10.04 -5.07
CA TRP A 140 7.20 -10.97 -4.27
C TRP A 140 6.35 -12.15 -3.78
N GLU A 141 6.80 -13.39 -3.99
CA GLU A 141 6.14 -14.65 -3.57
C GLU A 141 6.00 -14.83 -2.05
N ALA A 142 6.49 -13.89 -1.23
CA ALA A 142 6.29 -13.95 0.22
C ALA A 142 4.86 -13.59 0.68
N GLU A 143 3.92 -13.33 -0.25
CA GLU A 143 2.51 -13.11 0.08
C GLU A 143 1.64 -14.39 0.03
N ASP A 144 2.19 -15.55 -0.36
CA ASP A 144 1.44 -16.80 -0.55
C ASP A 144 1.84 -17.97 0.38
N GLU A 145 2.31 -17.67 1.60
CA GLU A 145 2.34 -18.66 2.70
C GLU A 145 1.48 -18.19 3.88
N ASN A 146 0.16 -18.24 3.69
CA ASN A 146 -0.78 -18.46 4.79
C ASN A 146 -2.09 -18.99 4.20
N SER A 147 -2.14 -20.31 4.01
CA SER A 147 -3.38 -21.07 3.97
C SER A 147 -3.74 -21.58 5.36
#